data_AF-A0A558AKG3-F1
#
_entry.id   AF-A0A558AKG3-F1
#
_cell.length_a   1.000
_cell.length_b   1.000
_cell.length_c   1.000
_cell.angle_alpha   90.00
_cell.angle_beta   90.00
_cell.angle_gamma   90.00
#
_symmetry.space_group_name_H-M   'P 1'
#
loop_
_entity.id
_entity.type
_entity.pdbx_description
1 polymer ?
#
loop_
_entity_poly.entity_id
_entity_poly.type
_entity_poly.pdbx_seq_one_letter_code
_entity_poly.pdbx_strand_id
1 'polypeptide(L)'
;MDYIAGFFRLVMGHETAFSPMFDGGTATVGTATVLQESQTPSSQRLDVAPLQAPSANVRQPFGQYCASMGGRSPQSGRPSCTGSTATAHFPSFTPANYGTNVTATPLLHLSWTSPATMSIEVPKGQSNVARYDALTMRAALDDVSASAELTLTVVDGAGHTRSAAVSGLGDALDPLPGSGTLLPKTWLQTVRWPVSQLKQVNTHDIRKILVSTASPSGGVFLSDVAFQSFAAGAGGPSRLPRVSIVGSAAGEGDGTATVTLQLSGRSREPVTAGVQALAGTGTQVANAAQQVVIPPGRLTAQVRIPLIDTVTEATADTVYKVFVVAATNAVVGQDFAHLTVHDDEARP
;
A
#
# COMPACT_ATOMS: atom_id res chain seq x y z
N MET A 1 19.68 6.81 -23.43
CA MET A 1 18.60 7.82 -23.40
C MET A 1 17.95 7.72 -22.03
N ASP A 2 17.62 8.82 -21.36
CA ASP A 2 17.05 8.81 -20.00
C ASP A 2 15.51 8.80 -20.05
N TYR A 3 14.87 8.24 -19.03
CA TYR A 3 13.41 8.22 -18.83
C TYR A 3 12.80 9.61 -18.92
N ILE A 4 13.44 10.62 -18.31
CA ILE A 4 12.92 11.99 -18.33
C ILE A 4 12.89 12.53 -19.77
N ALA A 5 13.94 12.29 -20.56
CA ALA A 5 13.98 12.69 -21.95
C ALA A 5 12.96 11.93 -22.81
N GLY A 6 12.81 10.62 -22.59
CA GLY A 6 11.80 9.81 -23.26
C GLY A 6 10.38 10.30 -22.97
N PHE A 7 10.09 10.69 -21.73
CA PHE A 7 8.79 11.22 -21.33
C PHE A 7 8.45 12.50 -22.09
N PHE A 8 9.37 13.45 -22.12
CA PHE A 8 9.15 14.72 -22.82
C PHE A 8 9.02 14.54 -24.32
N ARG A 9 9.78 13.62 -24.93
CA ARG A 9 9.63 13.32 -26.37
C ARG A 9 8.32 12.62 -26.67
N LEU A 10 7.84 11.72 -25.81
CA LEU A 10 6.52 11.10 -25.95
C LEU A 10 5.40 12.12 -25.78
N VAL A 11 5.42 12.89 -24.68
CA VAL A 11 4.28 13.73 -24.26
C VAL A 11 4.26 15.09 -24.95
N MET A 12 5.40 15.77 -25.10
CA MET A 12 5.48 17.08 -25.76
C MET A 12 5.89 16.97 -27.22
N GLY A 13 6.78 16.01 -27.55
CA GLY A 13 7.23 15.77 -28.92
C GLY A 13 6.30 14.89 -29.74
N HIS A 14 5.31 14.25 -29.12
CA HIS A 14 4.40 13.27 -29.73
C HIS A 14 5.13 12.09 -30.41
N GLU A 15 6.35 11.78 -29.99
CA GLU A 15 7.15 10.71 -30.55
C GLU A 15 6.76 9.35 -29.95
N THR A 16 5.89 8.62 -30.65
CA THR A 16 5.33 7.33 -30.18
C THR A 16 6.37 6.20 -30.06
N ALA A 17 7.55 6.36 -30.66
CA ALA A 17 8.66 5.43 -30.50
C ALA A 17 9.10 5.26 -29.03
N PHE A 18 8.78 6.21 -28.15
CA PHE A 18 9.05 6.13 -26.70
C PHE A 18 7.87 5.57 -25.88
N SER A 19 6.73 5.24 -26.50
CA SER A 19 5.58 4.65 -25.80
C SER A 19 5.94 3.42 -24.96
N PRO A 20 6.79 2.47 -25.45
CA PRO A 20 7.14 1.28 -24.68
C PRO A 20 7.72 1.57 -23.28
N MET A 21 8.32 2.76 -23.08
CA MET A 21 8.87 3.19 -21.80
C MET A 21 7.79 3.57 -20.76
N PHE A 22 6.58 3.89 -21.19
CA PHE A 22 5.54 4.47 -20.34
C PHE A 22 4.20 3.73 -20.40
N ASP A 23 4.04 2.80 -21.35
CA ASP A 23 2.84 2.00 -21.54
C ASP A 23 2.91 0.65 -20.83
N GLY A 24 3.72 0.54 -19.76
CA GLY A 24 3.94 -0.68 -19.00
C GLY A 24 4.59 -1.81 -19.82
N GLY A 25 5.01 -1.59 -21.06
CA GLY A 25 5.82 -2.53 -21.84
C GLY A 25 7.16 -2.86 -21.16
N THR A 26 7.78 -3.98 -21.53
CA THR A 26 9.16 -4.26 -21.14
C THR A 26 10.10 -3.36 -21.93
N ALA A 27 10.29 -2.12 -21.48
CA ALA A 27 11.27 -1.21 -22.06
C ALA A 27 12.58 -1.28 -21.30
N THR A 28 13.66 -1.55 -22.04
CA THR A 28 15.02 -1.31 -21.58
C THR A 28 15.42 0.10 -22.01
N VAL A 29 15.69 0.97 -21.05
CA VAL A 29 16.09 2.34 -21.31
C VAL A 29 17.60 2.42 -21.18
N GLY A 30 18.30 2.13 -22.27
CA GLY A 30 19.75 1.89 -22.22
C GLY A 30 20.06 0.62 -21.42
N THR A 31 20.73 0.76 -20.27
CA THR A 31 21.02 -0.33 -19.32
C THR A 31 20.03 -0.39 -18.15
N ALA A 32 19.00 0.47 -18.12
CA ALA A 32 18.05 0.52 -17.00
C ALA A 32 16.93 -0.52 -17.17
N THR A 33 16.67 -1.26 -16.08
CA THR A 33 15.58 -2.24 -15.95
C THR A 33 14.43 -1.62 -15.16
N VAL A 34 13.20 -1.81 -15.63
CA VAL A 34 11.99 -1.42 -14.89
C VAL A 34 11.63 -2.53 -13.90
N LEU A 35 11.73 -2.23 -12.61
CA LEU A 35 11.45 -3.20 -11.54
C LEU A 35 10.04 -3.05 -10.96
N GLN A 36 9.48 -1.83 -11.03
CA GLN A 36 8.11 -1.55 -10.60
C GLN A 36 7.46 -0.52 -11.52
N GLU A 37 6.20 -0.76 -11.84
CA GLU A 37 5.33 0.19 -12.53
C GLU A 37 4.26 0.75 -11.59
N SER A 38 3.85 1.99 -11.87
CA SER A 38 2.68 2.57 -11.22
C SER A 38 1.44 1.82 -11.64
N GLN A 39 0.57 1.50 -10.69
CA GLN A 39 -0.68 0.84 -11.02
C GLN A 39 -1.55 1.74 -11.91
N THR A 40 -2.21 1.13 -12.89
CA THR A 40 -3.13 1.85 -13.78
C THR A 40 -4.39 2.32 -13.03
N PRO A 41 -5.07 3.38 -13.52
CA PRO A 41 -6.32 3.85 -12.91
C PRO A 41 -7.34 2.71 -12.76
N SER A 42 -8.24 2.81 -11.78
CA SER A 42 -9.25 1.77 -11.50
C SER A 42 -10.11 1.40 -12.71
N SER A 43 -10.32 2.31 -13.67
CA SER A 43 -11.04 2.04 -14.93
C SER A 43 -10.30 1.10 -15.89
N GLN A 44 -8.98 0.95 -15.73
CA GLN A 44 -8.10 0.12 -16.58
C GLN A 44 -7.54 -1.10 -15.82
N ARG A 45 -8.10 -1.40 -14.66
CA ARG A 45 -7.64 -2.48 -13.78
C ARG A 45 -8.81 -3.26 -13.19
N LEU A 46 -8.59 -4.54 -12.98
CA LEU A 46 -9.39 -5.39 -12.10
C LEU A 46 -8.55 -5.75 -10.89
N ASP A 47 -8.90 -5.23 -9.71
CA ASP A 47 -8.32 -5.68 -8.45
C ASP A 47 -8.91 -7.02 -8.06
N VAL A 48 -8.10 -8.07 -8.10
CA VAL A 48 -8.53 -9.42 -7.71
C VAL A 48 -8.33 -9.59 -6.21
N ALA A 49 -7.15 -9.24 -5.70
CA ALA A 49 -6.90 -9.15 -4.27
C ALA A 49 -5.74 -8.18 -3.98
N PRO A 50 -5.96 -7.09 -3.20
CA PRO A 50 -4.89 -6.18 -2.82
C PRO A 50 -3.91 -6.81 -1.82
N LEU A 51 -4.34 -7.86 -1.12
CA LEU A 51 -3.58 -8.59 -0.08
C LEU A 51 -3.13 -7.74 1.12
N GLN A 52 -3.81 -6.62 1.37
CA GLN A 52 -3.52 -5.74 2.51
C GLN A 52 -4.26 -6.15 3.79
N ALA A 53 -5.26 -7.03 3.71
CA ALA A 53 -6.06 -7.51 4.82
C ALA A 53 -6.77 -8.83 4.45
N PRO A 54 -7.28 -9.60 5.45
CA PRO A 54 -8.14 -10.74 5.17
C PRO A 54 -9.31 -10.36 4.27
N SER A 55 -9.56 -11.18 3.26
CA SER A 55 -10.66 -11.00 2.31
C SER A 55 -11.34 -12.33 2.01
N ALA A 56 -12.65 -12.28 1.74
CA ALA A 56 -13.45 -13.49 1.60
C ALA A 56 -13.05 -14.38 0.42
N ASN A 57 -12.39 -13.81 -0.60
CA ASN A 57 -11.93 -14.50 -1.80
C ASN A 57 -10.49 -15.03 -1.70
N VAL A 58 -9.78 -14.82 -0.58
CA VAL A 58 -8.42 -15.32 -0.39
C VAL A 58 -8.42 -16.45 0.64
N ARG A 59 -7.68 -17.53 0.36
CA ARG A 59 -7.38 -18.63 1.30
C ARG A 59 -5.88 -18.85 1.31
N GLN A 60 -5.23 -18.54 2.43
CA GLN A 60 -3.79 -18.48 2.60
C GLN A 60 -3.37 -19.19 3.89
N PRO A 61 -3.17 -20.53 3.88
CA PRO A 61 -2.96 -21.30 5.10
C PRO A 61 -1.57 -21.12 5.75
N PHE A 62 -0.63 -20.48 5.05
CA PHE A 62 0.77 -20.28 5.45
C PHE A 62 1.20 -18.81 5.27
N GLY A 63 0.21 -17.91 5.30
CA GLY A 63 0.42 -16.48 5.11
C GLY A 63 -0.12 -15.67 6.28
N GLN A 64 0.60 -14.60 6.63
CA GLN A 64 0.23 -13.65 7.67
C GLN A 64 0.13 -12.25 7.08
N TYR A 65 -1.00 -11.59 7.30
CA TYR A 65 -1.12 -10.17 6.96
C TYR A 65 -0.31 -9.36 7.96
N CYS A 66 0.59 -8.53 7.45
CA CYS A 66 1.49 -7.71 8.25
C CYS A 66 1.48 -6.27 7.72
N ALA A 67 2.09 -5.37 8.48
CA ALA A 67 2.36 -4.03 8.02
C ALA A 67 3.56 -3.44 8.76
N SER A 68 4.21 -2.46 8.13
CA SER A 68 5.38 -1.75 8.68
C SER A 68 6.55 -2.68 9.02
N MET A 69 7.67 -2.09 9.42
CA MET A 69 8.84 -2.81 9.93
C MET A 69 8.85 -2.90 11.48
N GLY A 70 9.76 -3.69 12.02
CA GLY A 70 9.91 -3.92 13.46
C GLY A 70 10.11 -2.62 14.25
N GLY A 71 9.37 -2.48 15.36
CA GLY A 71 9.43 -1.30 16.22
C GLY A 71 8.81 -0.03 15.63
N ARG A 72 8.14 -0.12 14.48
CA ARG A 72 7.40 0.99 13.84
C ARG A 72 5.91 0.66 13.80
N SER A 73 5.06 1.66 14.07
CA SER A 73 3.60 1.52 14.13
C SER A 73 3.05 0.33 14.95
N PRO A 74 3.47 0.15 16.21
CA PRO A 74 2.97 -0.95 17.05
C PRO A 74 1.44 -0.94 17.23
N GLN A 75 0.80 0.20 17.00
CA GLN A 75 -0.65 0.37 17.13
C GLN A 75 -1.44 0.13 15.84
N SER A 76 -0.78 -0.33 14.77
CA SER A 76 -1.45 -0.70 13.51
C SER A 76 -2.43 -1.87 13.65
N GLY A 77 -2.44 -2.56 14.79
CA GLY A 77 -3.23 -3.77 15.02
C GLY A 77 -2.74 -4.97 14.20
N ARG A 78 -1.54 -4.87 13.61
CA ARG A 78 -0.94 -5.86 12.73
C ARG A 78 0.46 -6.21 13.21
N PRO A 79 0.91 -7.46 12.98
CA PRO A 79 2.31 -7.82 13.15
C PRO A 79 3.18 -7.04 12.16
N SER A 80 4.42 -6.75 12.56
CA SER A 80 5.44 -6.20 11.65
C SER A 80 5.76 -7.20 10.54
N CYS A 81 6.00 -6.71 9.32
CA CYS A 81 6.38 -7.58 8.19
C CYS A 81 7.82 -8.10 8.28
N THR A 82 8.66 -7.42 9.05
CA THR A 82 10.05 -7.82 9.30
C THR A 82 10.39 -7.50 10.75
N GLY A 83 11.28 -8.31 11.36
CA GLY A 83 11.90 -8.00 12.65
C GLY A 83 13.01 -6.96 12.55
N SER A 84 13.46 -6.60 11.35
CA SER A 84 14.52 -5.64 11.12
C SER A 84 14.12 -4.22 11.53
N THR A 85 15.08 -3.50 12.11
CA THR A 85 14.99 -2.06 12.45
C THR A 85 15.76 -1.18 11.46
N ALA A 86 16.38 -1.78 10.43
CA ALA A 86 17.20 -1.10 9.45
C ALA A 86 16.33 -0.39 8.38
N THR A 87 15.81 0.80 8.72
CA THR A 87 14.89 1.59 7.86
C THR A 87 15.41 1.80 6.44
N ALA A 88 16.73 1.92 6.27
CA ALA A 88 17.35 2.04 4.97
C ALA A 88 17.05 0.84 4.06
N HIS A 89 17.02 -0.39 4.59
CA HIS A 89 16.73 -1.59 3.80
C HIS A 89 15.23 -1.69 3.44
N PHE A 90 14.33 -1.06 4.21
CA PHE A 90 12.88 -1.17 4.04
C PHE A 90 12.20 0.20 3.90
N PRO A 91 12.51 0.97 2.84
CA PRO A 91 12.06 2.35 2.72
C PRO A 91 10.53 2.49 2.67
N SER A 92 9.81 1.55 2.05
CA SER A 92 8.34 1.56 1.98
C SER A 92 7.64 1.03 3.24
N PHE A 93 8.35 0.29 4.10
CA PHE A 93 7.80 -0.27 5.35
C PHE A 93 8.00 0.69 6.52
N THR A 94 8.71 1.79 6.31
CA THR A 94 8.90 2.84 7.30
C THR A 94 7.74 3.83 7.20
N PRO A 95 6.98 4.07 8.28
CA PRO A 95 5.92 5.07 8.29
C PRO A 95 6.41 6.48 8.02
N ALA A 96 5.50 7.37 7.65
CA ALA A 96 5.79 8.79 7.51
C ALA A 96 6.30 9.38 8.83
N ASN A 97 7.22 10.35 8.76
CA ASN A 97 7.89 10.91 9.95
C ASN A 97 6.92 11.48 10.99
N TYR A 98 5.81 12.09 10.56
CA TYR A 98 4.79 12.65 11.44
C TYR A 98 3.54 11.77 11.59
N GLY A 99 3.60 10.55 11.03
CA GLY A 99 2.60 9.51 11.11
C GLY A 99 3.23 8.20 11.54
N THR A 100 4.07 8.21 12.57
CA THR A 100 4.87 7.06 13.01
C THR A 100 4.04 5.83 13.38
N ASN A 101 2.78 6.03 13.73
CA ASN A 101 1.81 4.98 14.05
C ASN A 101 0.85 4.67 12.91
N VAL A 102 0.88 5.44 11.81
CA VAL A 102 0.10 5.15 10.61
C VAL A 102 0.71 3.95 9.89
N THR A 103 -0.12 2.96 9.63
CA THR A 103 0.24 1.71 8.96
C THR A 103 0.95 1.97 7.64
N ALA A 104 2.18 1.45 7.49
CA ALA A 104 2.95 1.54 6.25
C ALA A 104 2.92 0.20 5.51
N THR A 105 2.66 0.22 4.21
CA THR A 105 2.71 -0.94 3.30
C THR A 105 2.10 -2.21 3.89
N PRO A 106 0.79 -2.23 4.19
CA PRO A 106 0.12 -3.47 4.56
C PRO A 106 0.21 -4.48 3.41
N LEU A 107 0.55 -5.73 3.69
CA LEU A 107 0.74 -6.77 2.68
C LEU A 107 0.55 -8.17 3.27
N LEU A 108 0.68 -9.20 2.43
CA LEU A 108 0.69 -10.60 2.86
C LEU A 108 2.13 -11.13 2.86
N HIS A 109 2.63 -11.55 4.03
CA HIS A 109 3.89 -12.28 4.16
C HIS A 109 3.60 -13.78 4.13
N LEU A 110 4.16 -14.47 3.14
CA LEU A 110 4.15 -15.93 3.07
C LEU A 110 5.46 -16.45 3.62
N SER A 111 5.42 -17.48 4.46
CA SER A 111 6.61 -18.20 4.92
C SER A 111 6.31 -19.69 5.00
N TRP A 112 7.25 -20.53 4.54
CA TRP A 112 7.04 -21.97 4.48
C TRP A 112 8.32 -22.75 4.72
N THR A 113 8.13 -23.96 5.24
CA THR A 113 9.14 -25.01 5.42
C THR A 113 8.72 -26.34 4.79
N SER A 114 7.55 -26.36 4.16
CA SER A 114 6.99 -27.49 3.42
C SER A 114 6.08 -26.97 2.30
N PRO A 115 5.81 -27.78 1.26
CA PRO A 115 4.99 -27.35 0.14
C PRO A 115 3.59 -26.90 0.57
N ALA A 116 3.17 -25.72 0.10
CA ALA A 116 1.87 -25.14 0.39
C ALA A 116 1.30 -24.38 -0.82
N THR A 117 0.01 -24.08 -0.80
CA THR A 117 -0.67 -23.33 -1.86
C THR A 117 -1.71 -22.41 -1.28
N MET A 118 -1.70 -21.15 -1.71
CA MET A 118 -2.77 -20.19 -1.44
C MET A 118 -3.63 -20.03 -2.68
N SER A 119 -4.90 -19.69 -2.49
CA SER A 119 -5.84 -19.46 -3.57
C SER A 119 -6.51 -18.10 -3.45
N ILE A 120 -6.76 -17.48 -4.60
CA ILE A 120 -7.44 -16.21 -4.75
C ILE A 120 -8.53 -16.41 -5.79
N GLU A 121 -9.79 -16.28 -5.38
CA GLU A 121 -10.93 -16.33 -6.29
C GLU A 121 -11.10 -14.97 -6.98
N VAL A 122 -11.35 -15.00 -8.28
CA VAL A 122 -11.70 -13.81 -9.05
C VAL A 122 -13.09 -13.33 -8.62
N PRO A 123 -13.29 -12.03 -8.34
CA PRO A 123 -14.59 -11.50 -7.95
C PRO A 123 -15.72 -11.91 -8.90
N LYS A 124 -16.90 -12.24 -8.34
CA LYS A 124 -18.07 -12.65 -9.12
C LYS A 124 -18.42 -11.60 -10.17
N GLY A 125 -18.72 -12.04 -11.39
CA GLY A 125 -19.02 -11.17 -12.53
C GLY A 125 -17.82 -10.52 -13.21
N GLN A 126 -16.59 -10.80 -12.73
CA GLN A 126 -15.35 -10.20 -13.26
C GLN A 126 -14.39 -11.26 -13.85
N SER A 127 -14.90 -12.42 -14.25
CA SER A 127 -14.10 -13.54 -14.78
C SER A 127 -13.58 -13.32 -16.21
N ASN A 128 -14.19 -12.41 -16.97
CA ASN A 128 -13.68 -12.04 -18.29
C ASN A 128 -12.52 -11.06 -18.16
N VAL A 129 -11.31 -11.58 -18.35
CA VAL A 129 -10.05 -10.84 -18.26
C VAL A 129 -9.38 -10.65 -19.62
N ALA A 130 -10.02 -11.08 -20.72
CA ALA A 130 -9.47 -11.02 -22.07
C ALA A 130 -9.17 -9.59 -22.57
N ARG A 131 -9.74 -8.57 -21.91
CA ARG A 131 -9.51 -7.14 -22.19
C ARG A 131 -8.25 -6.57 -21.55
N TYR A 132 -7.64 -7.29 -20.61
CA TYR A 132 -6.45 -6.85 -19.90
C TYR A 132 -5.19 -7.39 -20.56
N ASP A 133 -4.08 -6.68 -20.39
CA ASP A 133 -2.80 -7.04 -21.01
C ASP A 133 -2.04 -8.08 -20.18
N ALA A 134 -2.12 -7.99 -18.85
CA ALA A 134 -1.44 -8.94 -17.96
C ALA A 134 -2.18 -9.17 -16.63
N LEU A 135 -1.93 -10.35 -16.05
CA LEU A 135 -2.03 -10.58 -14.61
C LEU A 135 -0.75 -10.04 -13.96
N THR A 136 -0.91 -9.16 -12.98
CA THR A 136 0.18 -8.57 -12.20
C THR A 136 0.06 -8.94 -10.74
N MET A 137 1.18 -9.12 -10.07
CA MET A 137 1.28 -9.08 -8.62
C MET A 137 2.58 -8.37 -8.23
N ARG A 138 2.63 -7.83 -7.02
CA ARG A 138 3.84 -7.26 -6.45
C ARG A 138 4.47 -8.26 -5.49
N ALA A 139 5.75 -8.51 -5.66
CA ALA A 139 6.48 -9.50 -4.88
C ALA A 139 7.88 -9.03 -4.48
N ALA A 140 8.37 -9.48 -3.33
CA ALA A 140 9.77 -9.39 -2.93
C ALA A 140 10.15 -10.62 -2.11
N LEU A 141 11.43 -11.03 -2.18
CA LEU A 141 12.00 -11.95 -1.19
C LEU A 141 11.91 -11.33 0.20
N ASP A 142 11.60 -12.11 1.22
CA ASP A 142 11.70 -11.63 2.60
C ASP A 142 13.16 -11.51 3.05
N ASP A 143 13.39 -10.87 4.19
CA ASP A 143 14.74 -10.57 4.67
C ASP A 143 15.38 -11.68 5.50
N VAL A 144 14.65 -12.78 5.72
CA VAL A 144 15.11 -13.93 6.49
C VAL A 144 15.51 -15.08 5.56
N SER A 145 14.94 -15.14 4.36
CA SER A 145 15.16 -16.20 3.39
C SER A 145 16.32 -15.88 2.47
N ALA A 146 17.18 -16.88 2.22
CA ALA A 146 18.27 -16.76 1.26
C ALA A 146 17.78 -16.85 -0.20
N SER A 147 16.71 -17.60 -0.45
CA SER A 147 16.04 -17.72 -1.75
C SER A 147 14.62 -18.22 -1.55
N ALA A 148 13.77 -17.99 -2.55
CA ALA A 148 12.41 -18.51 -2.59
C ALA A 148 11.97 -18.66 -4.05
N GLU A 149 11.12 -19.65 -4.33
CA GLU A 149 10.47 -19.78 -5.63
C GLU A 149 8.98 -20.07 -5.45
N LEU A 150 8.17 -19.49 -6.34
CA LEU A 150 6.74 -19.66 -6.38
C LEU A 150 6.29 -20.09 -7.77
N THR A 151 5.21 -20.87 -7.85
CA THR A 151 4.48 -21.11 -9.09
C THR A 151 3.16 -20.37 -9.05
N LEU A 152 2.94 -19.51 -10.03
CA LEU A 152 1.67 -18.84 -10.27
C LEU A 152 0.84 -19.71 -11.22
N THR A 153 -0.41 -20.02 -10.87
CA THR A 153 -1.32 -20.81 -11.70
C THR A 153 -2.65 -20.09 -11.86
N VAL A 154 -3.14 -20.00 -13.09
CA VAL A 154 -4.47 -19.48 -13.42
C VAL A 154 -5.39 -20.64 -13.76
N VAL A 155 -6.64 -20.60 -13.26
CA VAL A 155 -7.66 -21.63 -13.47
C VAL A 155 -8.92 -21.01 -14.07
N ASP A 156 -9.44 -21.60 -15.15
CA ASP A 156 -10.71 -21.18 -15.77
C ASP A 156 -11.94 -21.91 -15.21
N GLY A 157 -13.14 -21.54 -15.66
CA GLY A 157 -14.39 -22.14 -15.21
C GLY A 157 -14.62 -23.59 -15.65
N ALA A 158 -13.86 -24.08 -16.63
CA ALA A 158 -13.84 -25.48 -17.02
C ALA A 158 -12.78 -26.30 -16.25
N GLY A 159 -11.99 -25.64 -15.39
CA GLY A 159 -10.92 -26.26 -14.61
C GLY A 159 -9.61 -26.41 -15.37
N HIS A 160 -9.47 -25.87 -16.58
CA HIS A 160 -8.17 -25.83 -17.25
C HIS A 160 -7.23 -24.90 -16.50
N THR A 161 -5.95 -25.26 -16.51
CA THR A 161 -4.92 -24.54 -15.78
C THR A 161 -3.76 -24.14 -16.66
N ARG A 162 -3.17 -22.98 -16.37
CA ARG A 162 -1.87 -22.57 -16.89
C ARG A 162 -0.99 -22.14 -15.74
N SER A 163 0.27 -22.61 -15.71
CA SER A 163 1.24 -22.33 -14.66
C SER A 163 2.53 -21.69 -15.21
N ALA A 164 3.17 -20.86 -14.40
CA ALA A 164 4.49 -20.30 -14.64
C ALA A 164 5.26 -20.15 -13.31
N ALA A 165 6.56 -20.42 -13.32
CA ALA A 165 7.45 -20.05 -12.22
C ALA A 165 7.55 -18.53 -12.16
N VAL A 166 7.63 -17.96 -10.95
CA VAL A 166 7.73 -16.50 -10.79
C VAL A 166 9.04 -15.97 -11.33
N SER A 167 10.16 -16.70 -11.14
CA SER A 167 11.44 -16.38 -11.80
C SER A 167 11.37 -16.40 -13.33
N GLY A 168 10.45 -17.17 -13.91
CA GLY A 168 10.19 -17.16 -15.36
C GLY A 168 9.42 -15.94 -15.84
N LEU A 169 8.86 -15.13 -14.92
CA LEU A 169 8.08 -13.92 -15.19
C LEU A 169 8.83 -12.65 -14.79
N GLY A 170 10.00 -12.75 -14.17
CA GLY A 170 10.89 -11.65 -13.81
C GLY A 170 11.66 -11.88 -12.52
N ASP A 171 12.52 -10.92 -12.18
CA ASP A 171 13.51 -11.03 -11.09
C ASP A 171 12.96 -10.55 -9.73
N ALA A 172 11.64 -10.59 -9.54
CA ALA A 172 10.99 -9.99 -8.37
C ALA A 172 11.36 -10.67 -7.05
N LEU A 173 11.75 -11.94 -7.10
CA LEU A 173 12.21 -12.70 -5.94
C LEU A 173 13.74 -12.70 -5.77
N ASP A 174 14.45 -11.99 -6.64
CA ASP A 174 15.89 -11.78 -6.47
C ASP A 174 16.13 -10.56 -5.58
N PRO A 175 17.09 -10.64 -4.63
CA PRO A 175 17.50 -9.48 -3.85
C PRO A 175 17.98 -8.34 -4.77
N LEU A 176 17.55 -7.11 -4.46
CA LEU A 176 18.09 -5.95 -5.17
C LEU A 176 19.61 -5.82 -4.94
N PRO A 177 20.37 -5.24 -5.87
CA PRO A 177 21.82 -5.16 -5.75
C PRO A 177 22.30 -4.39 -4.51
N GLY A 178 23.49 -4.79 -4.03
CA GLY A 178 24.27 -4.08 -3.02
C GLY A 178 24.44 -4.84 -1.72
N SER A 179 25.25 -4.27 -0.83
CA SER A 179 25.61 -4.84 0.47
C SER A 179 25.88 -3.73 1.49
N GLY A 180 26.01 -4.11 2.77
CA GLY A 180 26.31 -3.20 3.87
C GLY A 180 25.07 -2.77 4.65
N THR A 181 25.13 -1.58 5.26
CA THR A 181 24.10 -1.08 6.20
C THR A 181 22.95 -0.32 5.54
N LEU A 182 23.08 -0.05 4.23
CA LEU A 182 22.07 0.67 3.45
C LEU A 182 21.42 -0.21 2.37
N LEU A 183 22.08 -1.30 1.97
CA LEU A 183 21.70 -2.18 0.86
C LEU A 183 21.92 -3.63 1.28
N PRO A 184 21.17 -4.59 0.72
CA PRO A 184 20.17 -4.41 -0.35
C PRO A 184 18.85 -3.82 0.15
N LYS A 185 18.08 -3.21 -0.77
CA LYS A 185 16.71 -2.76 -0.45
C LYS A 185 15.74 -3.92 -0.63
N THR A 186 14.78 -4.05 0.28
CA THR A 186 13.59 -4.87 0.09
C THR A 186 12.49 -3.97 -0.46
N TRP A 187 12.09 -4.25 -1.69
CA TRP A 187 11.15 -3.45 -2.45
C TRP A 187 10.28 -4.37 -3.29
N LEU A 188 8.96 -4.21 -3.25
CA LEU A 188 8.08 -5.08 -4.01
C LEU A 188 8.15 -4.73 -5.50
N GLN A 189 8.64 -5.69 -6.28
CA GLN A 189 8.79 -5.59 -7.73
C GLN A 189 7.55 -6.17 -8.41
N THR A 190 7.28 -5.74 -9.64
CA THR A 190 6.10 -6.20 -10.38
C THR A 190 6.42 -7.52 -11.09
N VAL A 191 5.71 -8.58 -10.71
CA VAL A 191 5.62 -9.83 -11.47
C VAL A 191 4.51 -9.67 -12.50
N ARG A 192 4.85 -9.83 -13.78
CA ARG A 192 3.92 -9.60 -14.89
C ARG A 192 3.78 -10.85 -15.74
N TRP A 193 2.55 -11.33 -15.85
CA TRP A 193 2.20 -12.44 -16.72
C TRP A 193 1.23 -12.00 -17.82
N PRO A 194 1.71 -11.80 -19.06
CA PRO A 194 0.84 -11.38 -20.16
C PRO A 194 -0.34 -12.32 -20.36
N VAL A 195 -1.56 -11.77 -20.50
CA VAL A 195 -2.78 -12.55 -20.76
C VAL A 195 -2.66 -13.33 -22.08
N SER A 196 -1.92 -12.82 -23.05
CA SER A 196 -1.59 -13.51 -24.31
C SER A 196 -0.78 -14.81 -24.13
N GLN A 197 -0.10 -14.97 -22.99
CA GLN A 197 0.64 -16.19 -22.63
C GLN A 197 -0.21 -17.20 -21.84
N LEU A 198 -1.43 -16.83 -21.43
CA LEU A 198 -2.41 -17.71 -20.78
C LEU A 198 -3.12 -18.61 -21.80
N LYS A 199 -2.33 -19.27 -22.66
CA LYS A 199 -2.85 -20.24 -23.63
C LYS A 199 -3.42 -21.45 -22.88
N GLN A 200 -4.39 -22.12 -23.49
CA GLN A 200 -5.04 -23.33 -22.96
C GLN A 200 -5.97 -23.10 -21.74
N VAL A 201 -6.16 -21.85 -21.31
CA VAL A 201 -7.23 -21.45 -20.39
C VAL A 201 -8.16 -20.47 -21.08
N ASN A 202 -9.45 -20.51 -20.75
CA ASN A 202 -10.41 -19.56 -21.27
C ASN A 202 -10.31 -18.21 -20.53
N THR A 203 -9.64 -17.23 -21.13
CA THR A 203 -9.49 -15.87 -20.57
C THR A 203 -10.80 -15.09 -20.44
N HIS A 204 -11.89 -15.56 -21.04
CA HIS A 204 -13.22 -14.99 -20.81
C HIS A 204 -13.88 -15.53 -19.54
N ASP A 205 -13.29 -16.54 -18.91
CA ASP A 205 -13.85 -17.15 -17.70
C ASP A 205 -12.82 -17.61 -16.67
N ILE A 206 -11.90 -16.72 -16.28
CA ILE A 206 -10.93 -17.00 -15.21
C ILE A 206 -11.62 -16.96 -13.85
N ARG A 207 -11.42 -18.01 -13.04
CA ARG A 207 -12.08 -18.17 -11.74
C ARG A 207 -11.15 -18.06 -10.56
N LYS A 208 -9.90 -18.51 -10.72
CA LYS A 208 -8.99 -18.65 -9.59
C LYS A 208 -7.55 -18.42 -10.01
N ILE A 209 -6.80 -17.83 -9.11
CA ILE A 209 -5.35 -17.72 -9.14
C ILE A 209 -4.82 -18.52 -7.95
N LEU A 210 -3.87 -19.42 -8.19
CA LEU A 210 -3.16 -20.16 -7.16
C LEU A 210 -1.72 -19.67 -7.11
N VAL A 211 -1.20 -19.50 -5.91
CA VAL A 211 0.22 -19.26 -5.66
C VAL A 211 0.73 -20.42 -4.82
N SER A 212 1.54 -21.27 -5.44
CA SER A 212 2.10 -22.47 -4.84
C SER A 212 3.58 -22.27 -4.55
N THR A 213 4.06 -22.79 -3.43
CA THR A 213 5.50 -22.81 -3.13
C THR A 213 6.20 -23.79 -4.06
N ALA A 214 7.31 -23.39 -4.67
CA ALA A 214 8.11 -24.24 -5.55
C ALA A 214 9.51 -24.54 -4.98
N SER A 215 10.01 -23.72 -4.06
CA SER A 215 11.18 -24.07 -3.23
C SER A 215 10.75 -24.86 -1.98
N PRO A 216 11.62 -25.72 -1.41
CA PRO A 216 11.30 -26.50 -0.20
C PRO A 216 10.98 -25.64 1.04
N SER A 217 11.64 -24.49 1.14
CA SER A 217 11.41 -23.47 2.15
C SER A 217 11.61 -22.08 1.53
N GLY A 218 11.14 -21.04 2.23
CA GLY A 218 11.34 -19.67 1.82
C GLY A 218 10.32 -18.74 2.45
N GLY A 219 10.39 -17.48 2.06
CA GLY A 219 9.45 -16.46 2.47
C GLY A 219 9.45 -15.28 1.52
N VAL A 220 8.27 -14.74 1.26
CA VAL A 220 8.04 -13.67 0.30
C VAL A 220 6.97 -12.69 0.80
N PHE A 221 7.10 -11.44 0.41
CA PHE A 221 6.06 -10.44 0.57
C PHE A 221 5.25 -10.33 -0.72
N LEU A 222 3.92 -10.36 -0.62
CA LEU A 222 3.00 -10.24 -1.76
C LEU A 222 1.99 -9.10 -1.55
N SER A 223 1.73 -8.33 -2.62
CA SER A 223 0.61 -7.39 -2.67
C SER A 223 -0.01 -7.30 -4.07
N ASP A 224 -1.17 -6.66 -4.17
CA ASP A 224 -1.69 -6.09 -5.42
C ASP A 224 -1.87 -7.10 -6.58
N VAL A 225 -2.56 -8.21 -6.34
CA VAL A 225 -2.95 -9.15 -7.40
C VAL A 225 -4.08 -8.55 -8.22
N ALA A 226 -3.80 -8.27 -9.50
CA ALA A 226 -4.72 -7.56 -10.37
C ALA A 226 -4.54 -7.96 -11.84
N PHE A 227 -5.58 -7.79 -12.66
CA PHE A 227 -5.42 -7.73 -14.11
C PHE A 227 -5.37 -6.26 -14.55
N GLN A 228 -4.42 -5.90 -15.39
CA GLN A 228 -4.15 -4.52 -15.80
C GLN A 228 -4.08 -4.39 -17.32
N SER A 229 -4.68 -3.33 -17.84
CA SER A 229 -4.40 -2.83 -19.19
C SER A 229 -3.42 -1.69 -19.06
N PHE A 230 -2.31 -1.76 -19.76
CA PHE A 230 -1.29 -0.73 -19.74
C PHE A 230 -1.47 0.23 -20.90
N ALA A 231 -1.29 1.51 -20.60
CA ALA A 231 -1.30 2.58 -21.56
C ALA A 231 -0.42 3.69 -20.99
N ALA A 232 0.10 4.57 -21.86
CA ALA A 232 0.90 5.74 -21.46
C ALA A 232 0.14 6.76 -20.55
N GLY A 233 -1.07 6.42 -20.10
CA GLY A 233 -2.00 7.29 -19.41
C GLY A 233 -2.65 8.28 -20.36
N ALA A 234 -3.90 8.65 -20.08
CA ALA A 234 -4.44 9.89 -20.62
C ALA A 234 -3.83 11.01 -19.77
N GLY A 235 -2.85 11.74 -20.30
CA GLY A 235 -2.27 12.89 -19.60
C GLY A 235 -3.34 13.89 -19.16
N GLY A 236 -3.07 14.62 -18.07
CA GLY A 236 -3.95 15.68 -17.56
C GLY A 236 -4.08 15.68 -16.04
N PRO A 237 -4.42 16.84 -15.42
CA PRO A 237 -4.57 16.92 -13.97
C PRO A 237 -5.80 16.12 -13.52
N SER A 238 -5.58 15.10 -12.71
CA SER A 238 -6.66 14.49 -11.94
C SER A 238 -7.18 15.50 -10.92
N ARG A 239 -8.48 15.79 -10.92
CA ARG A 239 -9.11 16.67 -9.93
C ARG A 239 -9.49 15.89 -8.68
N LEU A 240 -8.54 15.71 -7.78
CA LEU A 240 -8.81 15.19 -6.44
C LEU A 240 -9.10 16.35 -5.48
N PRO A 241 -10.04 16.19 -4.52
CA PRO A 241 -10.20 17.17 -3.46
C PRO A 241 -8.95 17.21 -2.59
N ARG A 242 -8.70 18.35 -1.94
CA ARG A 242 -7.72 18.44 -0.87
C ARG A 242 -8.36 18.00 0.43
N VAL A 243 -7.72 17.13 1.19
CA VAL A 243 -8.08 16.85 2.59
C VAL A 243 -7.21 17.69 3.51
N SER A 244 -7.81 18.34 4.50
CA SER A 244 -7.12 19.19 5.48
C SER A 244 -7.67 18.90 6.87
N ILE A 245 -6.87 19.17 7.90
CA ILE A 245 -7.30 19.01 9.29
C ILE A 245 -7.55 20.37 9.92
N VAL A 246 -8.61 20.46 10.71
CA VAL A 246 -8.98 21.63 11.51
C VAL A 246 -8.80 21.28 12.98
N GLY A 247 -8.05 22.13 13.67
CA GLY A 247 -7.71 21.99 15.08
C GLY A 247 -8.90 22.18 15.99
N SER A 248 -8.70 21.94 17.28
CA SER A 248 -9.72 22.10 18.31
C SER A 248 -9.09 22.45 19.65
N ALA A 249 -9.94 22.73 20.63
CA ALA A 249 -9.56 22.79 22.04
C ALA A 249 -10.49 21.90 22.86
N ALA A 250 -10.02 21.38 23.98
CA ALA A 250 -10.77 20.55 24.92
C ALA A 250 -10.16 20.65 26.32
N GLY A 251 -10.95 20.38 27.37
CA GLY A 251 -10.41 20.19 28.72
C GLY A 251 -9.81 18.78 28.88
N GLU A 252 -8.82 18.60 29.75
CA GLU A 252 -8.23 17.26 29.94
C GLU A 252 -9.24 16.23 30.48
N GLY A 253 -10.16 16.68 31.34
CA GLY A 253 -11.28 15.86 31.84
C GLY A 253 -12.37 15.50 30.83
N ASP A 254 -12.34 16.04 29.59
CA ASP A 254 -13.37 15.75 28.57
C ASP A 254 -13.29 14.31 28.01
N GLY A 255 -12.20 13.60 28.30
CA GLY A 255 -11.91 12.23 27.85
C GLY A 255 -11.59 12.11 26.34
N THR A 256 -12.11 12.99 25.49
CA THR A 256 -11.74 13.08 24.07
C THR A 256 -11.78 14.51 23.54
N ALA A 257 -10.81 14.87 22.71
CA ALA A 257 -10.88 16.07 21.87
C ALA A 257 -11.35 15.71 20.45
N THR A 258 -12.13 16.59 19.81
CA THR A 258 -12.63 16.36 18.45
C THR A 258 -11.97 17.30 17.44
N VAL A 259 -11.11 16.75 16.58
CA VAL A 259 -10.60 17.45 15.39
C VAL A 259 -11.44 17.07 14.17
N THR A 260 -11.42 17.93 13.13
CA THR A 260 -12.23 17.70 11.93
C THR A 260 -11.35 17.58 10.69
N LEU A 261 -11.54 16.52 9.91
CA LEU A 261 -11.05 16.47 8.54
C LEU A 261 -12.04 17.16 7.61
N GLN A 262 -11.54 17.97 6.68
CA GLN A 262 -12.32 18.74 5.72
C GLN A 262 -11.80 18.56 4.30
N LEU A 263 -12.71 18.31 3.37
CA LEU A 263 -12.44 18.26 1.93
C LEU A 263 -12.71 19.61 1.29
N SER A 264 -11.84 20.03 0.35
CA SER A 264 -12.06 21.22 -0.47
C SER A 264 -13.18 21.08 -1.51
N GLY A 265 -13.73 19.87 -1.66
CA GLY A 265 -14.78 19.54 -2.62
C GLY A 265 -15.28 18.12 -2.41
N ARG A 266 -16.46 17.79 -2.95
CA ARG A 266 -17.04 16.45 -2.80
C ARG A 266 -16.26 15.45 -3.65
N SER A 267 -15.93 14.30 -3.05
CA SER A 267 -15.45 13.12 -3.77
C SER A 267 -16.60 12.20 -4.14
N ARG A 268 -16.51 11.51 -5.28
CA ARG A 268 -17.40 10.40 -5.64
C ARG A 268 -16.97 9.06 -5.02
N GLU A 269 -15.71 8.99 -4.62
CA GLU A 269 -15.10 7.85 -3.94
C GLU A 269 -14.90 8.16 -2.45
N PRO A 270 -14.88 7.16 -1.56
CA PRO A 270 -14.50 7.38 -0.17
C PRO A 270 -13.07 7.94 -0.11
N VAL A 271 -12.86 8.99 0.69
CA VAL A 271 -11.52 9.50 0.99
C VAL A 271 -11.08 8.89 2.31
N THR A 272 -9.89 8.32 2.34
CA THR A 272 -9.28 7.81 3.58
C THR A 272 -8.02 8.60 3.90
N ALA A 273 -7.73 8.78 5.18
CA ALA A 273 -6.46 9.38 5.63
C ALA A 273 -6.10 8.86 7.03
N GLY A 274 -4.82 8.80 7.33
CA GLY A 274 -4.32 8.59 8.69
C GLY A 274 -4.28 9.90 9.45
N VAL A 275 -4.73 9.91 10.70
CA VAL A 275 -4.65 11.05 11.61
C VAL A 275 -3.85 10.65 12.85
N GLN A 276 -2.88 11.46 13.24
CA GLN A 276 -2.05 11.21 14.42
C GLN A 276 -1.71 12.51 15.13
N ALA A 277 -1.90 12.53 16.45
CA ALA A 277 -1.32 13.56 17.31
C ALA A 277 0.14 13.23 17.63
N LEU A 278 1.05 14.19 17.50
CA LEU A 278 2.42 14.04 17.98
C LEU A 278 2.43 14.23 19.49
N ALA A 279 2.40 13.10 20.19
CA ALA A 279 2.34 13.02 21.63
C ALA A 279 3.41 12.02 22.13
N GLY A 280 3.98 12.28 23.30
CA GLY A 280 4.97 11.42 23.94
C GLY A 280 4.35 10.54 25.03
N THR A 281 5.14 9.63 25.59
CA THR A 281 4.73 8.92 26.81
C THR A 281 4.50 9.92 27.94
N GLY A 282 3.39 9.79 28.67
CA GLY A 282 3.05 10.66 29.81
C GLY A 282 2.47 12.02 29.41
N THR A 283 1.99 12.17 28.18
CA THR A 283 1.27 13.38 27.74
C THR A 283 -0.24 13.18 27.82
N GLN A 284 -1.02 14.28 27.84
CA GLN A 284 -2.49 14.29 27.93
C GLN A 284 -3.18 13.79 26.66
N VAL A 285 -2.43 13.38 25.63
CA VAL A 285 -2.97 12.88 24.37
C VAL A 285 -2.41 11.50 24.09
N ALA A 286 -3.29 10.56 23.73
CA ALA A 286 -2.83 9.24 23.31
C ALA A 286 -2.01 9.35 22.01
N ASN A 287 -0.77 8.86 22.05
CA ASN A 287 0.07 8.73 20.85
C ASN A 287 -0.41 7.53 20.02
N ALA A 288 -1.55 7.66 19.34
CA ALA A 288 -2.13 6.64 18.48
C ALA A 288 -2.58 7.23 17.15
N ALA A 289 -2.39 6.47 16.07
CA ALA A 289 -2.92 6.81 14.76
C ALA A 289 -4.33 6.26 14.58
N GLN A 290 -5.17 7.02 13.89
CA GLN A 290 -6.52 6.62 13.50
C GLN A 290 -6.66 6.68 11.98
N GLN A 291 -7.20 5.64 11.37
CA GLN A 291 -7.64 5.69 9.99
C GLN A 291 -9.05 6.28 9.94
N VAL A 292 -9.21 7.37 9.19
CA VAL A 292 -10.47 8.10 9.07
C VAL A 292 -10.99 7.97 7.66
N VAL A 293 -12.29 7.73 7.52
CA VAL A 293 -12.99 7.64 6.24
C VAL A 293 -13.99 8.77 6.13
N ILE A 294 -13.88 9.58 5.07
CA ILE A 294 -14.90 10.54 4.65
C ILE A 294 -15.72 9.84 3.56
N PRO A 295 -17.00 9.49 3.80
CA PRO A 295 -17.82 8.79 2.82
C PRO A 295 -18.01 9.60 1.52
N PRO A 296 -18.33 8.94 0.39
CA PRO A 296 -18.69 9.62 -0.85
C PRO A 296 -19.71 10.75 -0.65
N GLY A 297 -19.49 11.88 -1.31
CA GLY A 297 -20.36 13.05 -1.25
C GLY A 297 -20.30 13.87 0.04
N ARG A 298 -19.66 13.38 1.11
CA ARG A 298 -19.42 14.14 2.35
C ARG A 298 -18.22 15.07 2.18
N LEU A 299 -18.22 16.15 2.96
CA LEU A 299 -17.12 17.11 2.98
C LEU A 299 -16.29 17.03 4.26
N THR A 300 -16.80 16.37 5.30
CA THR A 300 -16.13 16.34 6.61
C THR A 300 -16.26 14.98 7.28
N ALA A 301 -15.31 14.68 8.15
CA ALA A 301 -15.39 13.63 9.15
C ALA A 301 -14.79 14.13 10.46
N GLN A 302 -15.40 13.75 11.58
CA GLN A 302 -14.89 14.03 12.91
C GLN A 302 -13.92 12.93 13.35
N VAL A 303 -12.89 13.31 14.08
CA VAL A 303 -11.86 12.41 14.60
C VAL A 303 -11.74 12.68 16.09
N ARG A 304 -11.94 11.63 16.88
CA ARG A 304 -11.88 11.73 18.35
C ARG A 304 -10.52 11.29 18.83
N ILE A 305 -9.74 12.26 19.31
CA ILE A 305 -8.42 12.03 19.90
C ILE A 305 -8.64 11.73 21.39
N PRO A 306 -8.26 10.54 21.89
CA PRO A 306 -8.38 10.23 23.32
C PRO A 306 -7.48 11.16 24.13
N LEU A 307 -8.06 11.74 25.19
CA LEU A 307 -7.34 12.51 26.19
C LEU A 307 -7.07 11.64 27.40
N ILE A 308 -5.97 11.93 28.08
CA ILE A 308 -5.58 11.30 29.32
C ILE A 308 -5.57 12.42 30.36
N ASP A 309 -6.49 12.32 31.31
CA ASP A 309 -6.50 13.12 32.53
C ASP A 309 -5.28 12.70 33.35
N THR A 310 -4.42 13.68 33.65
CA THR A 310 -3.17 13.46 34.37
C THR A 310 -3.20 14.20 35.69
N VAL A 311 -3.04 13.46 36.80
CA VAL A 311 -3.00 14.01 38.18
C VAL A 311 -1.84 14.96 38.49
N THR A 312 -1.05 15.39 37.49
CA THR A 312 0.14 16.23 37.68
C THR A 312 -0.20 17.64 37.20
N GLU A 313 -0.32 18.59 38.12
CA GLU A 313 -0.68 19.99 37.80
C GLU A 313 0.12 20.53 36.60
N ALA A 314 -0.56 20.81 35.49
CA ALA A 314 0.02 21.51 34.37
C ALA A 314 -0.61 22.90 34.28
N THR A 315 -0.12 23.86 35.08
CA THR A 315 -0.68 25.24 35.18
C THR A 315 -0.83 26.06 33.88
N ALA A 316 -0.49 25.52 32.71
CA ALA A 316 -0.65 26.13 31.41
C ALA A 316 -1.24 25.15 30.37
N ASP A 317 -2.09 25.69 29.51
CA ASP A 317 -2.59 25.01 28.31
C ASP A 317 -1.45 24.32 27.53
N THR A 318 -1.65 23.05 27.17
CA THR A 318 -0.70 22.32 26.35
C THR A 318 -1.19 22.23 24.91
N VAL A 319 -0.30 22.55 23.95
CA VAL A 319 -0.63 22.53 22.51
C VAL A 319 0.06 21.37 21.82
N TYR A 320 -0.74 20.47 21.24
CA TYR A 320 -0.29 19.33 20.46
C TYR A 320 -0.49 19.59 18.96
N LYS A 321 0.42 19.06 18.12
CA LYS A 321 0.23 19.06 16.67
C LYS A 321 -0.45 17.77 16.24
N VAL A 322 -1.54 17.89 15.48
CA VAL A 322 -2.27 16.77 14.91
C VAL A 322 -2.11 16.79 13.40
N PHE A 323 -1.60 15.69 12.85
CA PHE A 323 -1.27 15.56 11.43
C PHE A 323 -2.31 14.72 10.69
N VAL A 324 -2.51 15.03 9.41
CA VAL A 324 -3.18 14.19 8.43
C VAL A 324 -2.17 13.71 7.39
N VAL A 325 -2.06 12.39 7.21
CA VAL A 325 -1.08 11.75 6.34
C VAL A 325 -1.70 10.58 5.56
N ALA A 326 -0.96 10.05 4.57
CA ALA A 326 -1.33 8.85 3.81
C ALA A 326 -2.76 8.89 3.22
N ALA A 327 -3.13 10.02 2.61
CA ALA A 327 -4.46 10.19 2.03
C ALA A 327 -4.65 9.35 0.75
N THR A 328 -5.85 8.76 0.59
CA THR A 328 -6.29 8.07 -0.64
C THR A 328 -7.50 8.80 -1.22
N ASN A 329 -7.59 8.90 -2.55
CA ASN A 329 -8.63 9.65 -3.28
C ASN A 329 -8.71 11.15 -2.96
N ALA A 330 -7.66 11.69 -2.33
CA ALA A 330 -7.48 13.10 -2.04
C ALA A 330 -5.98 13.43 -2.05
N VAL A 331 -5.64 14.70 -2.23
CA VAL A 331 -4.30 15.21 -1.95
C VAL A 331 -4.29 15.87 -0.58
N VAL A 332 -3.17 15.83 0.13
CA VAL A 332 -3.05 16.50 1.42
C VAL A 332 -2.94 18.02 1.20
N GLY A 333 -3.78 18.79 1.89
CA GLY A 333 -3.77 20.26 1.94
C GLY A 333 -3.02 20.76 3.17
N GLN A 334 -3.72 21.44 4.09
CA GLN A 334 -3.17 21.75 5.42
C GLN A 334 -2.98 20.44 6.19
N ASP A 335 -1.73 20.03 6.35
CA ASP A 335 -1.32 18.70 6.81
C ASP A 335 -1.22 18.59 8.34
N PHE A 336 -1.26 19.71 9.07
CA PHE A 336 -1.39 19.72 10.51
C PHE A 336 -2.30 20.84 11.02
N ALA A 337 -2.81 20.65 12.24
CA ALA A 337 -3.47 21.68 13.03
C ALA A 337 -3.08 21.55 14.50
N HIS A 338 -3.43 22.55 15.30
CA HIS A 338 -3.20 22.54 16.74
C HIS A 338 -4.41 21.96 17.48
N LEU A 339 -4.14 21.10 18.46
CA LEU A 339 -5.06 20.69 19.50
C LEU A 339 -4.58 21.32 20.81
N THR A 340 -5.37 22.22 21.38
CA THR A 340 -5.10 22.79 22.71
C THR A 340 -5.83 21.95 23.77
N VAL A 341 -5.12 21.52 24.80
CA VAL A 341 -5.68 20.86 25.98
C VAL A 341 -5.59 21.85 27.14
N HIS A 342 -6.73 22.19 27.71
CA HIS A 342 -6.84 23.04 28.89
C HIS A 342 -6.73 22.17 30.15
N ASP A 343 -5.80 22.54 31.02
CA ASP A 343 -5.65 21.97 32.37
C ASP A 343 -6.78 22.50 33.26
N ASP A 344 -7.41 21.63 34.05
CA ASP A 344 -8.47 22.01 35.00
C ASP A 344 -8.02 21.94 36.48
N GLU A 345 -6.76 21.60 36.71
CA GLU A 345 -6.05 21.61 37.99
C GLU A 345 -5.63 23.04 38.40
N ALA A 346 -6.59 23.84 38.85
CA ALA A 346 -6.29 25.15 39.42
C ALA A 346 -5.55 25.03 40.77
N ARG A 347 -4.47 25.81 40.97
CA ARG A 347 -3.84 25.97 42.30
C ARG A 347 -4.84 26.59 43.30
N PRO A 348 -4.85 26.13 44.57
CA PRO A 348 -5.68 26.70 45.64
C PRO A 348 -5.29 28.13 46.04
#